data_AF-A0A2V8TJU0-F1
#
_entry.id   AF-A0A2V8TJU0-F1
#
_cell.length_a   1.000
_cell.length_b   1.000
_cell.length_c   1.000
_cell.angle_alpha   90.00
_cell.angle_beta   90.00
_cell.angle_gamma   90.00
#
_symmetry.space_group_name_H-M   'P 1'
#
loop_
_entity.id
_entity.type
_entity.pdbx_description
1 polymer ?
#
loop_
_entity_poly.entity_id
_entity_poly.type
_entity_poly.pdbx_seq_one_letter_code
_entity_poly.pdbx_strand_id
1 'polypeptide(L)'
;LSVFLLPAARFTANRGTSRSLLRSVGAPIRVRRDGRLVERAGWSESRTFEMPRGGRARGFLCECSDGLLLPTVWPGLWRVDFYVRSGVPLLDSALVLAARSPAVRRLIETLLPAGLVLSRLIGARTGCLVFEVERHDGSLWSLALAAPADGYFAAVAPAVLAARAIAQGRFEPRGLVPPDRHVEPQELLDYLQGLGIDVITTRHGRREG
;
A
#
# COMPACT_ATOMS: atom_id res chain seq x y z
N LEU A 1 11.17 -0.33 7.49
CA LEU A 1 9.91 -0.89 6.96
C LEU A 1 9.71 -0.37 5.54
N SER A 2 9.43 -1.27 4.61
CA SER A 2 8.96 -0.92 3.27
C SER A 2 7.64 -1.63 3.02
N VAL A 3 6.67 -0.90 2.49
CA VAL A 3 5.34 -1.43 2.20
C VAL A 3 5.13 -1.35 0.69
N PHE A 4 4.62 -2.42 0.09
CA PHE A 4 4.29 -2.47 -1.33
C PHE A 4 2.82 -2.81 -1.52
N LEU A 5 2.11 -2.01 -2.32
CA LEU A 5 0.73 -2.23 -2.70
C LEU A 5 0.59 -2.44 -4.21
N LEU A 6 0.02 -3.58 -4.58
CA LEU A 6 -0.60 -3.84 -5.86
C LEU A 6 -2.12 -3.91 -5.65
N PRO A 7 -2.89 -2.88 -6.01
CA PRO A 7 -4.33 -2.93 -5.87
C PRO A 7 -4.94 -3.89 -6.89
N ALA A 8 -6.08 -4.49 -6.54
CA ALA A 8 -6.95 -5.17 -7.48
C ALA A 8 -7.66 -4.13 -8.37
N ALA A 9 -6.89 -3.46 -9.23
CA ALA A 9 -7.26 -2.28 -10.00
C ALA A 9 -8.55 -2.47 -10.81
N ARG A 10 -8.86 -3.70 -11.22
CA ARG A 10 -10.12 -4.00 -11.89
C ARG A 10 -11.35 -3.60 -11.07
N PHE A 11 -11.29 -3.77 -9.75
CA PHE A 11 -12.40 -3.54 -8.83
C PHE A 11 -12.24 -2.22 -8.07
N THR A 12 -11.01 -1.77 -7.86
CA THR A 12 -10.73 -0.57 -7.06
C THR A 12 -10.55 0.71 -7.89
N ALA A 13 -10.47 0.60 -9.23
CA ALA A 13 -10.41 1.76 -10.11
C ALA A 13 -11.73 2.56 -10.02
N ASN A 14 -11.68 3.63 -9.25
CA ASN A 14 -12.73 4.62 -9.13
C ASN A 14 -12.14 6.04 -9.17
N ARG A 15 -13.02 7.03 -9.29
CA ARG A 15 -12.62 8.44 -9.44
C ARG A 15 -11.83 8.96 -8.24
N GLY A 16 -12.19 8.53 -7.02
CA GLY A 16 -11.52 8.93 -5.78
C GLY A 16 -10.10 8.39 -5.72
N THR A 17 -9.93 7.07 -5.83
CA THR A 17 -8.61 6.41 -5.81
C THR A 17 -7.70 6.94 -6.91
N SER A 18 -8.23 7.11 -8.13
CA SER A 18 -7.41 7.56 -9.26
C SER A 18 -7.00 9.03 -9.13
N ARG A 19 -7.88 9.90 -8.63
CA ARG A 19 -7.50 11.29 -8.33
C ARG A 19 -6.50 11.38 -7.18
N SER A 20 -6.65 10.54 -6.16
CA SER A 20 -5.69 10.46 -5.06
C SER A 20 -4.31 10.05 -5.59
N LEU A 21 -4.26 9.02 -6.44
CA LEU A 21 -3.03 8.58 -7.10
C LEU A 21 -2.40 9.70 -7.94
N LEU A 22 -3.18 10.33 -8.82
CA LEU A 22 -2.67 11.42 -9.67
C LEU A 22 -2.19 12.64 -8.87
N ARG A 23 -2.78 12.90 -7.70
CA ARG A 23 -2.33 13.96 -6.80
C ARG A 23 -0.95 13.68 -6.22
N SER A 24 -0.56 12.42 -6.02
CA SER A 24 0.78 12.08 -5.50
C SER A 24 1.85 12.09 -6.60
N VAL A 25 1.48 11.96 -7.88
CA VAL A 25 2.42 11.90 -9.01
C VAL A 25 3.15 13.23 -9.20
N GLY A 26 4.48 13.21 -9.01
CA GLY A 26 5.36 14.38 -9.11
C GLY A 26 5.16 15.46 -8.05
N ALA A 27 4.18 15.30 -7.16
CA ALA A 27 3.92 16.22 -6.07
C ALA A 27 4.87 15.97 -4.89
N PRO A 28 5.13 16.97 -4.04
CA PRO A 28 5.85 16.76 -2.79
C PRO A 28 5.04 15.79 -1.89
N ILE A 29 5.71 14.73 -1.44
CA ILE A 29 5.22 13.73 -0.51
C ILE A 29 6.15 13.68 0.71
N ARG A 30 5.60 13.34 1.89
CA ARG A 30 6.41 13.14 3.10
C ARG A 30 6.63 11.67 3.35
N VAL A 31 7.89 11.29 3.52
CA VAL A 31 8.30 9.92 3.86
C VAL A 31 9.18 9.93 5.10
N ARG A 32 9.21 8.83 5.85
CA ARG A 32 10.03 8.72 7.06
C ARG A 32 11.39 8.13 6.70
N ARG A 33 12.47 8.90 6.86
CA ARG A 33 13.85 8.46 6.64
C ARG A 33 14.74 9.03 7.74
N ASP A 34 15.71 8.24 8.19
CA ASP A 34 16.67 8.63 9.23
C ASP A 34 15.98 9.21 10.49
N GLY A 35 14.82 8.63 10.84
CA GLY A 35 14.03 9.06 12.00
C GLY A 35 13.31 10.40 11.83
N ARG A 36 13.24 10.97 10.61
CA ARG A 36 12.60 12.25 10.33
C ARG A 36 11.66 12.16 9.14
N LEU A 37 10.69 13.07 9.07
CA LEU A 37 9.89 13.25 7.87
C LEU A 37 10.69 14.11 6.88
N VAL A 38 10.87 13.59 5.67
CA VAL A 38 11.58 14.29 4.59
C VAL A 38 10.67 14.37 3.38
N GLU A 39 10.78 15.48 2.65
CA GLU A 39 10.03 15.67 1.41
C GLU A 39 10.72 14.95 0.26
N ARG A 40 9.94 14.28 -0.59
CA ARG A 40 10.36 13.67 -1.85
C ARG A 40 9.31 13.96 -2.92
N ALA A 41 9.68 13.84 -4.19
CA ALA A 41 8.67 13.86 -5.25
C ALA A 41 8.01 12.48 -5.35
N GLY A 42 6.68 12.40 -5.30
CA GLY A 42 5.97 11.13 -5.48
C GLY A 42 6.22 10.58 -6.87
N TRP A 43 6.30 9.25 -6.96
CA TRP A 43 6.64 8.52 -8.19
C TRP A 43 8.06 8.76 -8.75
N SER A 44 8.92 9.49 -8.04
CA SER A 44 10.30 9.75 -8.49
C SER A 44 11.28 8.60 -8.21
N GLU A 45 11.03 7.85 -7.13
CA GLU A 45 11.84 6.70 -6.71
C GLU A 45 11.05 5.39 -6.93
N SER A 46 11.77 4.30 -7.21
CA SER A 46 11.16 2.98 -7.38
C SER A 46 11.99 1.90 -6.71
N ARG A 47 11.33 0.82 -6.29
CA ARG A 47 11.96 -0.37 -5.69
C ARG A 47 11.32 -1.61 -6.26
N THR A 48 12.12 -2.66 -6.43
CA THR A 48 11.64 -3.98 -6.82
C THR A 48 11.41 -4.83 -5.57
N PHE A 49 10.25 -5.48 -5.53
CA PHE A 49 9.80 -6.38 -4.47
C PHE A 49 9.71 -7.80 -5.00
N GLU A 50 9.97 -8.77 -4.13
CA GLU A 50 9.68 -10.17 -4.40
C GLU A 50 8.22 -10.45 -4.11
N MET A 51 7.55 -11.13 -5.04
CA MET A 51 6.13 -11.44 -4.89
C MET A 51 5.96 -12.78 -4.18
N PRO A 52 4.96 -12.92 -3.30
CA PRO A 52 4.83 -14.09 -2.42
C PRO A 52 4.57 -15.42 -3.15
N ARG A 53 4.09 -15.37 -4.40
CA ARG A 53 3.88 -16.55 -5.26
C ARG A 53 4.88 -16.63 -6.41
N GLY A 54 6.06 -16.04 -6.21
CA GLY A 54 7.13 -15.98 -7.20
C GLY A 54 7.04 -14.77 -8.14
N GLY A 55 8.19 -14.42 -8.70
CA GLY A 55 8.35 -13.25 -9.57
C GLY A 55 8.67 -11.97 -8.80
N ARG A 56 8.81 -10.88 -9.56
CA ARG A 56 9.22 -9.56 -9.04
C ARG A 56 8.28 -8.48 -9.55
N ALA A 57 8.00 -7.49 -8.71
CA ALA A 57 7.22 -6.33 -9.09
C ALA A 57 7.95 -5.04 -8.73
N ARG A 58 7.92 -4.06 -9.63
CA ARG A 58 8.41 -2.70 -9.35
C ARG A 58 7.27 -1.87 -8.77
N GLY A 59 7.50 -1.24 -7.63
CA GLY A 59 6.63 -0.23 -7.05
C GLY A 59 7.29 1.14 -7.05
N PHE A 60 6.48 2.19 -6.99
CA PHE A 60 6.89 3.59 -7.03
C PHE A 60 6.50 4.29 -5.75
N LEU A 61 7.42 5.13 -5.23
CA LEU A 61 7.28 5.76 -3.93
C LEU A 61 6.04 6.67 -3.88
N CYS A 62 5.24 6.52 -2.84
CA CYS A 62 4.03 7.31 -2.55
C CYS A 62 3.99 7.73 -1.08
N GLU A 63 3.24 8.78 -0.77
CA GLU A 63 2.95 9.15 0.62
C GLU A 63 2.03 8.11 1.26
N CYS A 64 2.29 7.79 2.53
CA CYS A 64 1.40 6.97 3.35
C CYS A 64 1.43 7.48 4.80
N SER A 65 0.29 7.42 5.49
CA SER A 65 0.19 7.77 6.91
C SER A 65 1.08 6.92 7.80
N ASP A 66 1.47 5.73 7.35
CA ASP A 66 2.32 4.80 8.12
C ASP A 66 3.67 5.42 8.51
N GLY A 67 4.24 6.29 7.66
CA GLY A 67 5.49 6.98 8.00
C GLY A 67 5.35 7.99 9.15
N LEU A 68 4.13 8.45 9.42
CA LEU A 68 3.82 9.32 10.55
C LEU A 68 3.36 8.51 11.78
N LEU A 69 2.47 7.54 11.57
CA LEU A 69 1.78 6.84 12.66
C LEU A 69 2.54 5.64 13.20
N LEU A 70 3.17 4.82 12.36
CA LEU A 70 3.81 3.60 12.85
C LEU A 70 4.99 3.86 13.80
N PRO A 71 5.82 4.91 13.61
CA PRO A 71 6.89 5.20 14.57
C PRO A 71 6.40 5.57 15.98
N THR A 72 5.13 5.98 16.16
CA THR A 72 4.58 6.24 17.51
C THR A 72 4.23 4.95 18.25
N VAL A 73 3.99 3.86 17.51
CA VAL A 73 3.72 2.53 18.05
C VAL A 73 5.02 1.72 18.16
N TRP A 74 5.89 1.83 17.15
CA TRP A 74 7.19 1.16 17.08
C TRP A 74 8.33 2.17 16.89
N PRO A 75 8.89 2.73 17.98
CA PRO A 75 9.91 3.79 17.92
C PRO A 75 11.20 3.42 17.17
N GLY A 76 11.50 2.12 17.04
CA GLY A 76 12.63 1.61 16.27
C GLY A 76 12.50 1.80 14.74
N LEU A 77 11.32 2.19 14.24
CA LEU A 77 11.09 2.46 12.82
C LEU A 77 11.66 3.83 12.41
N TRP A 78 12.94 3.84 12.05
CA TRP A 78 13.62 5.03 11.54
C TRP A 78 13.38 5.28 10.04
N ARG A 79 13.02 4.24 9.28
CA ARG A 79 12.64 4.32 7.86
C ARG A 79 11.30 3.63 7.59
N VAL A 80 10.38 4.35 6.96
CA VAL A 80 9.09 3.85 6.50
C VAL A 80 8.80 4.44 5.12
N ASP A 81 8.86 3.59 4.10
CA ASP A 81 8.56 3.96 2.71
C ASP A 81 7.38 3.11 2.20
N PHE A 82 6.48 3.73 1.45
CA PHE A 82 5.32 3.08 0.84
C PHE A 82 5.43 3.15 -0.68
N TYR A 83 5.27 2.02 -1.34
CA TYR A 83 5.42 1.86 -2.78
C TYR A 83 4.14 1.32 -3.38
N VAL A 84 3.73 1.87 -4.52
CA VAL A 84 2.54 1.46 -5.25
C VAL A 84 2.90 1.02 -6.65
N ARG A 85 2.29 -0.05 -7.12
CA ARG A 85 2.18 -0.38 -8.54
C ARG A 85 0.73 -0.19 -8.94
N SER A 86 0.43 0.50 -10.05
CA SER A 86 -0.98 0.82 -10.38
C SER A 86 -1.84 -0.40 -10.68
N GLY A 87 -1.23 -1.51 -11.10
CA GLY A 87 -1.94 -2.73 -11.50
C GLY A 87 -2.60 -2.64 -12.88
N VAL A 88 -2.31 -1.60 -13.66
CA VAL A 88 -2.80 -1.43 -15.03
C VAL A 88 -1.59 -1.43 -15.98
N PRO A 89 -1.61 -2.22 -17.08
CA PRO A 89 -0.52 -2.25 -18.05
C PRO A 89 -0.18 -0.84 -18.58
N LEU A 90 1.12 -0.54 -18.69
CA LEU A 90 1.69 0.73 -19.20
C LEU A 90 1.37 1.99 -18.39
N LEU A 91 0.39 1.96 -17.48
CA LEU A 91 0.00 3.13 -16.69
C LEU A 91 1.14 3.61 -15.79
N ASP A 92 1.92 2.69 -15.19
CA ASP A 92 3.06 3.07 -14.35
C ASP A 92 4.08 3.94 -15.11
N SER A 93 4.39 3.57 -16.36
CA SER A 93 5.29 4.36 -17.22
C SER A 93 4.71 5.74 -17.54
N ALA A 94 3.41 5.82 -17.83
CA ALA A 94 2.74 7.09 -18.06
C ALA A 94 2.75 7.98 -16.81
N LEU A 95 2.58 7.40 -15.61
CA LEU A 95 2.64 8.12 -14.34
C LEU A 95 4.06 8.61 -14.01
N VAL A 96 5.09 7.80 -14.30
CA VAL A 96 6.49 8.24 -14.19
C VAL A 96 6.79 9.42 -15.12
N LEU A 97 6.26 9.41 -16.35
CA LEU A 97 6.37 10.54 -17.27
C LEU A 97 5.60 11.77 -16.77
N ALA A 98 4.39 11.58 -16.26
CA ALA A 98 3.58 12.64 -15.67
C ALA A 98 4.21 13.26 -14.42
N ALA A 99 5.00 12.51 -13.66
CA ALA A 99 5.77 13.03 -12.53
C ALA A 99 6.84 14.06 -12.97
N ARG A 100 7.27 14.02 -14.23
CA ARG A 100 8.31 14.88 -14.80
C ARG A 100 7.78 15.93 -15.79
N SER A 101 6.54 15.76 -16.26
CA SER A 101 5.94 16.61 -17.30
C SER A 101 4.51 17.03 -16.95
N PRO A 102 4.29 18.33 -16.66
CA PRO A 102 2.95 18.87 -16.43
C PRO A 102 1.99 18.65 -17.61
N ALA A 103 2.50 18.63 -18.85
CA ALA A 103 1.71 18.39 -20.04
C ALA A 103 1.15 16.95 -20.07
N VAL A 104 2.01 15.96 -19.77
CA VAL A 104 1.59 14.55 -19.68
C VAL A 104 0.59 14.38 -18.54
N ARG A 105 0.82 15.03 -17.39
CA ARG A 105 -0.12 15.00 -16.27
C ARG A 105 -1.51 15.52 -16.65
N ARG A 106 -1.58 16.68 -17.30
CA ARG A 106 -2.86 17.24 -17.78
C ARG A 106 -3.57 16.31 -18.77
N LEU A 107 -2.82 15.67 -19.67
CA LEU A 107 -3.37 14.70 -20.59
C LEU A 107 -4.00 13.50 -19.86
N ILE A 108 -3.30 12.94 -18.87
CA ILE A 108 -3.82 11.83 -18.06
C ILE A 108 -5.07 12.27 -17.27
N GLU A 109 -5.07 13.47 -16.69
CA GLU A 109 -6.21 14.01 -15.96
C GLU A 109 -7.45 14.17 -16.86
N THR A 110 -7.27 14.62 -18.10
CA THR A 110 -8.34 14.74 -19.10
C THR A 110 -8.87 13.37 -19.54
N LEU A 111 -7.97 12.40 -19.74
CA LEU A 111 -8.34 11.04 -20.16
C LEU A 111 -8.84 10.15 -19.01
N LEU A 112 -8.85 10.66 -17.77
CA LEU A 112 -9.17 9.87 -16.59
C LEU A 112 -10.52 9.11 -16.69
N PRO A 113 -11.64 9.69 -17.16
CA PRO A 113 -12.91 8.97 -17.27
C PRO A 113 -12.81 7.73 -18.17
N ALA A 114 -12.15 7.85 -19.33
CA ALA A 114 -11.92 6.74 -20.24
C ALA A 114 -10.93 5.72 -19.64
N GLY A 115 -9.87 6.22 -19.00
CA GLY A 115 -8.89 5.41 -18.29
C GLY A 115 -9.49 4.56 -17.17
N LEU A 116 -10.53 5.05 -16.48
CA LEU A 116 -11.27 4.26 -15.47
C LEU A 116 -11.99 3.07 -16.09
N VAL A 117 -12.66 3.26 -17.23
CA VAL A 117 -13.32 2.16 -17.95
C VAL A 117 -12.29 1.14 -18.37
N LEU A 118 -11.18 1.59 -18.98
CA LEU A 118 -10.10 0.70 -19.39
C LEU A 118 -9.48 -0.05 -18.20
N SER A 119 -9.24 0.62 -17.07
CA SER A 119 -8.70 0.01 -15.86
C SER A 119 -9.62 -1.09 -15.30
N ARG A 120 -10.93 -0.94 -15.43
CA ARG A 120 -11.92 -1.99 -15.07
C ARG A 120 -11.98 -3.15 -16.06
N LEU A 121 -11.46 -2.97 -17.27
CA LEU A 121 -11.38 -4.05 -18.27
C LEU A 121 -10.06 -4.81 -18.18
N ILE A 122 -8.93 -4.10 -18.09
CA ILE A 122 -7.58 -4.68 -18.21
C ILE A 122 -6.75 -4.62 -16.92
N GLY A 123 -7.26 -3.98 -15.87
CA GLY A 123 -6.59 -3.93 -14.57
C GLY A 123 -6.45 -5.29 -13.91
N ALA A 124 -5.46 -5.40 -13.03
CA ALA A 124 -5.22 -6.58 -12.23
C ALA A 124 -6.47 -6.96 -11.43
N ARG A 125 -6.82 -8.25 -11.47
CA ARG A 125 -7.87 -8.84 -10.62
C ARG A 125 -7.37 -9.20 -9.23
N THR A 126 -6.09 -9.54 -9.16
CA THR A 126 -5.39 -9.89 -7.93
C THR A 126 -4.98 -8.63 -7.18
N GLY A 127 -5.00 -8.71 -5.85
CA GLY A 127 -4.47 -7.68 -4.97
C GLY A 127 -3.33 -8.24 -4.13
N CYS A 128 -2.34 -7.42 -3.82
CA CYS A 128 -1.26 -7.81 -2.94
C CYS A 128 -0.77 -6.63 -2.10
N LEU A 129 -0.62 -6.85 -0.81
CA LEU A 129 0.02 -5.93 0.12
C LEU A 129 1.18 -6.65 0.78
N VAL A 130 2.39 -6.11 0.65
CA VAL A 130 3.61 -6.71 1.21
C VAL A 130 4.23 -5.73 2.19
N PHE A 131 4.58 -6.23 3.37
CA PHE A 131 5.33 -5.53 4.41
C PHE A 131 6.71 -6.16 4.51
N GLU A 132 7.75 -5.41 4.26
CA GLU A 132 9.15 -5.79 4.40
C GLU A 132 9.76 -5.07 5.62
N VAL A 133 10.03 -5.82 6.68
CA VAL A 133 10.66 -5.34 7.91
C VAL A 133 12.12 -5.78 7.91
N GLU A 134 13.00 -4.80 7.80
CA GLU A 134 14.44 -4.99 7.87
C GLU A 134 14.95 -4.57 9.25
N ARG A 135 15.76 -5.44 9.87
CA ARG A 135 16.47 -5.14 11.12
C ARG A 135 17.84 -4.55 10.82
N HIS A 136 18.45 -3.94 11.85
CA HIS A 136 19.77 -3.33 11.74
C HIS A 136 20.89 -4.34 11.36
N ASP A 137 20.70 -5.62 11.63
CA ASP A 137 21.63 -6.69 11.26
C ASP A 137 21.51 -7.10 9.76
N GLY A 138 20.63 -6.45 9.00
CA GLY A 138 20.33 -6.75 7.60
C GLY A 138 19.41 -7.95 7.40
N SER A 139 18.87 -8.53 8.48
CA SER A 139 17.84 -9.57 8.38
C SER A 139 16.52 -8.95 7.93
N LEU A 140 15.89 -9.60 6.95
CA LEU A 140 14.67 -9.11 6.32
C LEU A 140 13.54 -10.12 6.54
N TRP A 141 12.41 -9.62 7.02
CA TRP A 141 11.19 -10.38 7.16
C TRP A 141 10.14 -9.78 6.25
N SER A 142 9.39 -10.60 5.53
CA SER A 142 8.25 -10.15 4.76
C SER A 142 6.95 -10.81 5.22
N LEU A 143 5.89 -10.02 5.36
CA LEU A 143 4.52 -10.50 5.44
C LEU A 143 3.78 -10.02 4.21
N ALA A 144 3.11 -10.92 3.51
CA ALA A 144 2.30 -10.60 2.35
C ALA A 144 0.85 -11.03 2.57
N LEU A 145 -0.07 -10.12 2.26
CA LEU A 145 -1.49 -10.39 2.08
C LEU A 145 -1.73 -10.53 0.58
N ALA A 146 -1.95 -11.75 0.11
CA ALA A 146 -2.11 -12.04 -1.31
C ALA A 146 -3.54 -12.53 -1.59
N ALA A 147 -4.26 -11.78 -2.43
CA ALA A 147 -5.65 -12.05 -2.74
C ALA A 147 -5.78 -12.42 -4.22
N PRO A 148 -6.28 -13.64 -4.56
CA PRO A 148 -6.52 -14.04 -5.95
C PRO A 148 -7.67 -13.24 -6.60
N ALA A 149 -8.61 -12.78 -5.79
CA ALA A 149 -9.67 -11.83 -6.12
C ALA A 149 -9.96 -10.96 -4.88
N ASP A 150 -10.70 -9.87 -5.06
CA ASP A 150 -11.26 -9.05 -3.97
C ASP A 150 -10.27 -8.54 -2.92
N GLY A 151 -9.01 -8.31 -3.32
CA GLY A 151 -7.96 -7.80 -2.43
C GLY A 151 -8.22 -6.44 -1.80
N TYR A 152 -9.30 -5.75 -2.19
CA TYR A 152 -9.79 -4.56 -1.50
C TYR A 152 -10.31 -4.85 -0.09
N PHE A 153 -10.75 -6.09 0.20
CA PHE A 153 -11.17 -6.47 1.55
C PHE A 153 -10.05 -6.33 2.57
N ALA A 154 -8.79 -6.53 2.19
CA ALA A 154 -7.64 -6.29 3.07
C ALA A 154 -7.57 -4.85 3.60
N ALA A 155 -8.04 -3.86 2.81
CA ALA A 155 -8.06 -2.46 3.21
C ALA A 155 -9.29 -2.09 4.07
N VAL A 156 -10.40 -2.84 3.95
CA VAL A 156 -11.68 -2.51 4.59
C VAL A 156 -11.93 -3.34 5.85
N ALA A 157 -11.36 -4.54 5.94
CA ALA A 157 -11.54 -5.47 7.04
C ALA A 157 -11.28 -4.87 8.44
N PRO A 158 -10.21 -4.07 8.66
CA PRO A 158 -10.00 -3.46 9.98
C PRO A 158 -11.17 -2.57 10.41
N ALA A 159 -11.73 -1.79 9.48
CA ALA A 159 -12.87 -0.91 9.77
C ALA A 159 -14.15 -1.71 10.05
N VAL A 160 -14.37 -2.81 9.33
CA VAL A 160 -15.54 -3.70 9.55
C VAL A 160 -15.48 -4.34 10.94
N LEU A 161 -14.32 -4.88 11.32
CA LEU A 161 -14.12 -5.53 12.61
C LEU A 161 -14.22 -4.52 13.77
N ALA A 162 -13.61 -3.34 13.63
CA ALA A 162 -13.73 -2.27 14.62
C ALA A 162 -15.20 -1.82 14.80
N ALA A 163 -15.92 -1.58 13.70
CA ALA A 163 -17.34 -1.21 13.76
C ALA A 163 -18.20 -2.30 14.42
N ARG A 164 -17.91 -3.58 14.14
CA ARG A 164 -18.59 -4.70 14.79
C ARG A 164 -18.31 -4.75 16.29
N ALA A 165 -17.05 -4.55 16.71
CA ALA A 165 -16.68 -4.52 18.12
C ALA A 165 -17.38 -3.37 18.88
N ILE A 166 -17.48 -2.18 18.26
CA ILE A 166 -18.21 -1.04 18.81
C ILE A 166 -19.70 -1.37 18.98
N ALA A 167 -20.34 -1.90 17.93
CA ALA A 167 -21.76 -2.23 17.97
C ALA A 167 -22.09 -3.33 19.00
N GLN A 168 -21.14 -4.23 19.28
CA GLN A 168 -21.29 -5.31 20.26
C GLN A 168 -20.90 -4.90 21.69
N GLY A 169 -20.45 -3.65 21.91
CA GLY A 169 -19.97 -3.20 23.22
C GLY A 169 -18.65 -3.84 23.65
N ARG A 170 -17.88 -4.45 22.73
CA ARG A 170 -16.56 -5.04 22.99
C ARG A 170 -15.40 -4.08 22.75
N PHE A 171 -15.68 -2.88 22.22
CA PHE A 171 -14.66 -1.87 21.96
C PHE A 171 -14.52 -0.93 23.16
N GLU A 172 -13.57 -1.23 24.04
CA GLU A 172 -13.35 -0.50 25.29
C GLU A 172 -12.73 0.91 25.12
N PRO A 173 -11.77 1.16 24.22
CA PRO A 173 -11.10 2.45 24.14
C PRO A 173 -12.05 3.61 23.79
N ARG A 174 -11.85 4.77 24.44
CA ARG A 174 -12.63 5.99 24.21
C ARG A 174 -11.77 7.09 23.60
N GLY A 175 -12.39 7.99 22.83
CA GLY A 175 -11.73 9.13 22.20
C GLY A 175 -11.08 8.76 20.86
N LEU A 176 -9.98 9.45 20.52
CA LEU A 176 -9.21 9.14 19.31
C LEU A 176 -8.30 7.94 19.57
N VAL A 177 -8.65 6.81 18.95
CA VAL A 177 -7.93 5.55 19.11
C VAL A 177 -6.93 5.38 17.96
N PRO A 178 -5.66 5.05 18.22
CA PRO A 178 -4.68 4.84 17.16
C PRO A 178 -4.93 3.51 16.41
N PRO A 179 -4.49 3.38 15.14
CA PRO A 179 -4.85 2.23 14.30
C PRO A 179 -4.41 0.86 14.83
N ASP A 180 -3.33 0.81 15.60
CA ASP A 180 -2.81 -0.42 16.23
C ASP A 180 -3.77 -1.02 17.28
N ARG A 181 -4.79 -0.28 17.70
CA ARG A 181 -5.76 -0.70 18.72
C ARG A 181 -7.19 -0.80 18.19
N HIS A 182 -7.38 -0.72 16.88
CA HIS A 182 -8.71 -0.82 16.28
C HIS A 182 -9.22 -2.26 16.24
N VAL A 183 -8.32 -3.22 16.06
CA VAL A 183 -8.62 -4.64 15.89
C VAL A 183 -7.48 -5.47 16.44
N GLU A 184 -7.79 -6.59 17.08
CA GLU A 184 -6.78 -7.57 17.51
C GLU A 184 -6.09 -8.20 16.29
N PRO A 185 -4.75 -8.23 16.22
CA PRO A 185 -4.04 -8.69 15.03
C PRO A 185 -4.46 -10.08 14.55
N GLN A 186 -4.64 -11.03 15.47
CA GLN A 186 -5.04 -12.39 15.11
C GLN A 186 -6.47 -12.45 14.57
N GLU A 187 -7.41 -11.70 15.16
CA GLU A 187 -8.80 -11.61 14.66
C GLU A 187 -8.82 -11.07 13.23
N LEU A 188 -7.99 -10.07 12.92
CA LEU A 188 -7.86 -9.55 11.56
C LEU A 188 -7.31 -10.60 10.59
N LEU A 189 -6.23 -11.29 10.96
CA LEU A 189 -5.61 -12.29 10.08
C LEU A 189 -6.56 -13.46 9.81
N ASP A 190 -7.23 -13.96 10.85
CA ASP A 190 -8.21 -15.05 10.73
C ASP A 190 -9.39 -14.63 9.85
N TYR A 191 -9.89 -13.39 10.03
CA TYR A 191 -10.96 -12.85 9.21
C TYR A 191 -10.56 -12.74 7.74
N LEU A 192 -9.34 -12.26 7.45
CA LEU A 192 -8.82 -12.15 6.08
C LEU A 192 -8.64 -13.54 5.43
N GLN A 193 -8.10 -14.51 6.17
CA GLN A 193 -7.99 -15.89 5.68
C GLN A 193 -9.35 -16.51 5.39
N GLY A 194 -10.36 -16.24 6.23
CA GLY A 194 -11.75 -16.65 6.00
C GLY A 194 -12.37 -16.04 4.73
N LEU A 195 -11.85 -14.91 4.25
CA LEU A 195 -12.22 -14.28 2.97
C LEU A 195 -11.38 -14.78 1.78
N GLY A 196 -10.50 -15.77 1.98
CA GLY A 196 -9.62 -16.30 0.94
C GLY A 196 -8.41 -15.42 0.62
N ILE A 197 -8.01 -14.54 1.55
CA ILE A 197 -6.77 -13.76 1.45
C ILE A 197 -5.66 -14.55 2.14
N ASP A 198 -4.64 -14.92 1.37
CA ASP A 198 -3.49 -15.64 1.92
C ASP A 198 -2.62 -14.70 2.75
N VAL A 199 -2.20 -15.18 3.92
CA VAL A 199 -1.22 -14.53 4.78
C VAL A 199 0.07 -15.33 4.69
N ILE A 200 1.08 -14.78 4.00
CA ILE A 200 2.34 -15.46 3.71
C ILE A 200 3.46 -14.73 4.43
N THR A 201 4.16 -15.43 5.33
CA THR A 201 5.32 -14.89 6.03
C THR A 201 6.59 -15.57 5.53
N THR A 202 7.58 -14.78 5.14
CA THR A 202 8.87 -15.27 4.66
C THR A 202 9.99 -14.59 5.43
N ARG A 203 10.93 -15.39 5.93
CA ARG A 203 12.21 -14.90 6.43
C ARG A 203 13.21 -14.93 5.28
N HIS A 204 13.68 -13.76 4.89
CA HIS A 204 14.76 -13.64 3.92
C HIS A 204 16.10 -13.76 4.65
N GLY A 205 17.09 -14.35 3.99
CA GLY A 205 18.48 -14.25 4.43
C GLY A 205 18.96 -12.81 4.48
N ARG A 206 20.19 -12.58 4.93
CA ARG A 206 20.81 -11.25 4.92
C ARG A 206 20.82 -10.73 3.47
N ARG A 207 20.28 -9.53 3.22
CA ARG A 207 20.41 -8.89 1.91
C ARG A 207 21.86 -8.45 1.76
N GLU A 208 22.61 -9.09 0.87
CA GLU A 208 23.89 -8.55 0.40
C GLU A 208 23.57 -7.28 -0.41
N GLY A 209 24.14 -6.15 0.03
CA GLY A 209 23.90 -4.82 -0.52
C GLY A 209 24.62 -4.58 -1.83
#